data_AF-A0A383D528-F1
#
_entry.id   AF-A0A383D528-F1
#
_cell.length_a   1.000
_cell.length_b   1.000
_cell.length_c   1.000
_cell.angle_alpha   90.00
_cell.angle_beta   90.00
_cell.angle_gamma   90.00
#
_symmetry.space_group_name_H-M   'P 1'
#
loop_
_entity.id
_entity.type
_entity.pdbx_description
1 polymer ?
#
loop_
_entity_poly.entity_id
_entity_poly.type
_entity_poly.pdbx_seq_one_letter_code
_entity_poly.pdbx_strand_id
1 'polypeptide(L)'
;MKYNAGQTVRLKDDPTSIGTITGQTKERSGNIYYKINFSNHSGYQPEHSIETFGEQEDWEELLEKKKFGRPSNLRQHLTHIYLNGKLANLVYSMEATNTDFYAYQFKPVLAFLESPSNGLLIADEVGLGKTIEAGLVWTEIKARENAKSLLIVCPAMLTQKWCDELRSKFGEEASILNASELLNELSKFDGVGRSKVMVCSIQ
;
A
#
# COMPACT_ATOMS: atom_id res chain seq x y z
N MET A 1 -34.84 14.23 -31.63
CA MET A 1 -34.16 13.97 -30.34
C MET A 1 -33.03 13.00 -30.62
N LYS A 2 -31.82 13.28 -30.13
CA LYS A 2 -30.61 12.52 -30.47
C LYS A 2 -30.47 11.21 -29.68
N TYR A 3 -31.12 11.13 -28.52
CA TYR A 3 -31.07 9.99 -27.62
C TYR A 3 -32.48 9.56 -27.18
N ASN A 4 -32.66 8.26 -26.94
CA ASN A 4 -33.94 7.67 -26.58
C ASN A 4 -34.09 7.42 -25.07
N ALA A 5 -35.33 7.36 -24.58
CA ALA A 5 -35.61 6.96 -23.20
C ALA A 5 -35.14 5.52 -22.95
N GLY A 6 -34.51 5.28 -21.80
CA GLY A 6 -33.91 3.97 -21.46
C GLY A 6 -32.49 3.77 -22.00
N GLN A 7 -31.97 4.69 -22.82
CA GLN A 7 -30.60 4.58 -23.36
C GLN A 7 -29.55 4.92 -22.30
N THR A 8 -28.52 4.08 -22.20
CA THR A 8 -27.36 4.28 -21.32
C THR A 8 -26.39 5.27 -21.95
N VAL A 9 -25.98 6.26 -21.17
CA VAL A 9 -25.04 7.31 -21.58
C VAL A 9 -24.05 7.61 -20.46
N ARG A 10 -22.94 8.24 -20.80
CA ARG A 10 -21.97 8.77 -19.83
C ARG A 10 -21.66 10.23 -20.11
N LEU A 11 -21.03 10.89 -19.13
CA LEU A 11 -20.49 12.23 -19.31
C LEU A 11 -19.15 12.19 -20.05
N LYS A 12 -18.93 13.12 -20.98
CA LYS A 12 -17.66 13.24 -21.71
C LYS A 12 -16.50 13.66 -20.80
N ASP A 13 -16.76 14.56 -19.86
CA ASP A 13 -15.75 15.08 -18.93
C ASP A 13 -15.54 14.16 -17.71
N ASP A 14 -16.45 13.21 -17.52
CA ASP A 14 -16.33 12.17 -16.49
C ASP A 14 -16.87 10.84 -17.02
N PRO A 15 -16.05 10.08 -17.76
CA PRO A 15 -16.45 8.82 -18.37
C PRO A 15 -16.93 7.76 -17.37
N THR A 16 -16.66 7.94 -16.08
CA THR A 16 -17.13 7.03 -15.01
C THR A 16 -18.56 7.31 -14.57
N SER A 17 -19.08 8.49 -14.86
CA SER A 17 -20.45 8.88 -14.54
C SER A 17 -21.41 8.34 -15.61
N ILE A 18 -21.84 7.09 -15.40
CA ILE A 18 -22.79 6.38 -16.26
C ILE A 18 -24.21 6.50 -15.70
N GLY A 19 -25.18 6.73 -16.59
CA GLY A 19 -26.59 6.79 -16.22
C GLY A 19 -27.53 6.47 -17.39
N THR A 20 -28.82 6.38 -17.09
CA THR A 20 -29.87 6.09 -18.08
C THR A 20 -30.71 7.33 -18.36
N ILE A 21 -31.01 7.61 -19.63
CA ILE A 21 -31.88 8.72 -20.01
C ILE A 21 -33.32 8.41 -19.63
N THR A 22 -33.95 9.32 -18.89
CA THR A 22 -35.33 9.15 -18.39
C THR A 22 -36.41 9.48 -19.43
N GLY A 23 -36.02 10.08 -20.56
CA GLY A 23 -36.94 10.60 -21.58
C GLY A 23 -37.43 12.04 -21.32
N GLN A 24 -37.12 12.63 -20.17
CA GLN A 24 -37.44 14.03 -19.88
C GLN A 24 -36.36 14.95 -20.46
N THR A 25 -36.77 15.96 -21.23
CA THR A 25 -35.87 17.00 -21.78
C THR A 25 -36.32 18.40 -21.39
N LYS A 26 -35.36 19.31 -21.23
CA LYS A 26 -35.61 20.75 -21.08
C LYS A 26 -34.80 21.51 -22.11
N GLU A 27 -35.37 22.55 -22.68
CA GLU A 27 -34.64 23.46 -23.55
C GLU A 27 -34.40 24.78 -22.81
N ARG A 28 -33.15 25.26 -22.81
CA ARG A 28 -32.79 26.53 -22.19
C ARG A 28 -31.73 27.21 -23.04
N SER A 29 -32.01 28.44 -23.48
CA SER A 29 -31.10 29.25 -24.29
C SER A 29 -30.56 28.51 -25.54
N GLY A 30 -31.42 27.76 -26.22
CA GLY A 30 -31.05 26.96 -27.41
C GLY A 30 -30.28 25.66 -27.13
N ASN A 31 -30.01 25.34 -25.86
CA ASN A 31 -29.39 24.07 -25.47
C ASN A 31 -30.46 23.09 -24.97
N ILE A 32 -30.41 21.87 -25.49
CA ILE A 32 -31.24 20.75 -25.01
C ILE A 32 -30.54 20.09 -23.84
N TYR A 33 -31.28 19.86 -22.77
CA TYR A 33 -30.86 19.15 -21.57
C TYR A 33 -31.65 17.86 -21.43
N TYR A 34 -30.97 16.73 -21.27
CA TYR A 34 -31.58 15.44 -20.99
C TYR A 34 -31.50 15.18 -19.48
N LYS A 35 -32.60 14.69 -18.90
CA LYS A 35 -32.58 14.21 -17.52
C LYS A 35 -32.06 12.77 -17.47
N ILE A 36 -30.94 12.61 -16.78
CA ILE A 36 -30.23 11.34 -16.63
C ILE A 36 -30.39 10.88 -15.18
N ASN A 37 -30.65 9.59 -15.02
CA ASN A 37 -30.61 8.92 -13.74
C ASN A 37 -29.25 8.22 -13.60
N PHE A 38 -28.38 8.74 -12.74
CA PHE A 38 -27.13 8.11 -12.34
C PHE A 38 -27.37 7.16 -11.17
N SER A 39 -26.40 6.30 -10.86
CA SER A 39 -26.47 5.37 -9.72
C SER A 39 -26.81 6.03 -8.38
N ASN A 40 -26.32 7.26 -8.16
CA ASN A 40 -26.44 7.94 -6.86
C ASN A 40 -27.36 9.17 -6.86
N HIS A 41 -27.74 9.70 -8.03
CA HIS A 41 -28.56 10.91 -8.15
C HIS A 41 -29.20 11.04 -9.54
N SER A 42 -30.17 11.93 -9.71
CA SER A 42 -30.69 12.31 -11.03
C SER A 42 -30.46 13.79 -11.32
N GLY A 43 -30.18 14.13 -12.58
CA GLY A 43 -29.83 15.50 -12.96
C GLY A 43 -30.07 15.80 -14.43
N TYR A 44 -30.20 17.08 -14.77
CA TYR A 44 -30.28 17.55 -16.16
C TYR A 44 -28.88 17.84 -16.68
N GLN A 45 -28.50 17.22 -17.79
CA GLN A 45 -27.21 17.40 -18.43
C GLN A 45 -27.38 17.88 -19.87
N PRO A 46 -26.56 18.84 -20.34
CA PRO A 46 -26.68 19.36 -21.69
C PRO A 46 -26.30 18.30 -22.74
N GLU A 47 -26.92 18.35 -23.92
CA GLU A 47 -26.73 17.35 -24.99
C GLU A 47 -25.26 17.20 -25.40
N HIS A 48 -24.48 18.29 -25.35
CA HIS A 48 -23.08 18.26 -25.76
C HIS A 48 -22.15 17.56 -24.76
N SER A 49 -22.53 17.46 -23.47
CA SER A 49 -21.71 16.84 -22.42
C SER A 49 -21.94 15.35 -22.28
N ILE A 50 -22.88 14.77 -23.03
CA ILE A 50 -23.28 13.37 -22.96
C ILE A 50 -22.88 12.61 -24.22
N GLU A 51 -22.51 11.34 -24.05
CA GLU A 51 -22.20 10.42 -25.14
C GLU A 51 -22.67 9.00 -24.83
N THR A 52 -22.94 8.23 -25.88
CA THR A 52 -23.16 6.78 -25.80
C THR A 52 -21.82 6.06 -25.78
N PHE A 53 -21.76 4.91 -25.12
CA PHE A 53 -20.56 4.06 -25.06
C PHE A 53 -20.97 2.60 -25.28
N GLY A 54 -20.03 1.76 -25.74
CA GLY A 54 -20.26 0.33 -25.97
C GLY A 54 -20.14 -0.51 -24.70
N GLU A 55 -20.72 -1.71 -24.69
CA GLU A 55 -20.69 -2.62 -23.52
C GLU A 55 -19.28 -3.14 -23.18
N GLN A 56 -18.34 -3.12 -24.13
CA GLN A 56 -16.92 -3.39 -23.92
C GLN A 56 -16.10 -2.35 -24.66
N GLU A 57 -15.52 -1.41 -23.92
CA GLU A 57 -14.47 -0.54 -24.44
C GLU A 57 -13.12 -1.07 -23.95
N ASP A 58 -12.17 -1.21 -24.88
CA ASP A 58 -10.80 -1.56 -24.55
C ASP A 58 -10.11 -0.39 -23.85
N TRP A 59 -9.32 -0.69 -22.81
CA TRP A 59 -8.62 0.33 -22.04
C TRP A 59 -7.50 1.00 -22.86
N GLU A 60 -6.91 0.31 -23.83
CA GLU A 60 -5.94 0.90 -24.77
C GLU A 60 -6.60 2.00 -25.62
N GLU A 61 -7.79 1.72 -26.17
CA GLU A 61 -8.54 2.68 -26.98
C GLU A 61 -9.00 3.90 -26.15
N LEU A 62 -9.37 3.69 -24.88
CA LEU A 62 -9.69 4.78 -23.95
C LEU A 62 -8.48 5.64 -23.62
N LEU A 63 -7.30 5.03 -23.49
CA LEU A 63 -6.04 5.72 -23.22
C LEU A 63 -5.62 6.59 -24.41
N GLU A 64 -5.69 6.06 -25.63
CA GLU A 64 -5.44 6.82 -26.86
C GLU A 64 -6.39 8.01 -27.02
N LYS A 65 -7.67 7.82 -26.67
CA LYS A 65 -8.70 8.87 -26.68
C LYS A 65 -8.62 9.83 -25.47
N LYS A 66 -7.62 9.67 -24.59
CA LYS A 66 -7.40 10.48 -23.38
C LYS A 66 -8.63 10.59 -22.48
N LYS A 67 -9.42 9.52 -22.39
CA LYS A 67 -10.62 9.46 -21.56
C LYS A 67 -10.27 8.95 -20.17
N PHE A 68 -9.99 9.87 -19.26
CA PHE A 68 -9.62 9.56 -17.88
C PHE A 68 -10.79 9.76 -16.92
N GLY A 69 -10.88 8.90 -15.90
CA GLY A 69 -11.77 9.12 -14.75
C GLY A 69 -11.23 10.18 -13.79
N ARG A 70 -12.01 10.53 -12.77
CA ARG A 70 -11.60 11.51 -11.75
C ARG A 70 -10.50 10.96 -10.83
N PRO A 71 -9.60 11.82 -10.29
CA PRO A 71 -8.64 11.43 -9.26
C PRO A 71 -9.29 10.78 -8.02
N SER A 72 -10.52 11.19 -7.67
CA SER A 72 -11.30 10.58 -6.59
C SER A 72 -11.60 9.11 -6.84
N ASN A 73 -11.81 8.71 -8.09
CA ASN A 73 -12.17 7.35 -8.46
C ASN A 73 -10.95 6.45 -8.41
N LEU A 74 -9.79 6.96 -8.87
CA LEU A 74 -8.52 6.29 -8.67
C LEU A 74 -8.25 6.09 -7.17
N ARG A 75 -8.40 7.14 -6.36
CA ARG A 75 -8.24 7.05 -4.90
C ARG A 75 -9.17 6.01 -4.29
N GLN A 76 -10.46 6.05 -4.62
CA GLN A 76 -11.44 5.09 -4.13
C GLN A 76 -11.11 3.65 -4.56
N HIS A 77 -10.64 3.46 -5.79
CA HIS A 77 -10.23 2.15 -6.29
C HIS A 77 -8.98 1.64 -5.58
N LEU A 78 -7.97 2.48 -5.38
CA LEU A 78 -6.79 2.17 -4.58
C LEU A 78 -7.17 1.85 -3.13
N THR A 79 -8.07 2.62 -2.51
CA THR A 79 -8.61 2.32 -1.17
C THR A 79 -9.35 0.99 -1.15
N HIS A 80 -10.14 0.65 -2.16
CA HIS A 80 -10.81 -0.64 -2.25
C HIS A 80 -9.81 -1.80 -2.40
N ILE A 81 -8.77 -1.63 -3.23
CA ILE A 81 -7.68 -2.61 -3.37
C ILE A 81 -6.90 -2.75 -2.05
N TYR A 82 -6.70 -1.64 -1.34
CA TYR A 82 -6.09 -1.57 0.00
C TYR A 82 -6.92 -2.36 1.02
N LEU A 83 -8.22 -2.10 1.10
CA LEU A 83 -9.13 -2.74 2.06
C LEU A 83 -9.37 -4.22 1.75
N ASN A 84 -9.35 -4.63 0.48
CA ASN A 84 -9.53 -6.02 0.07
C ASN A 84 -8.24 -6.84 0.08
N GLY A 85 -7.13 -6.27 0.54
CA GLY A 85 -5.87 -6.99 0.67
C GLY A 85 -5.22 -7.41 -0.65
N LYS A 86 -5.68 -6.93 -1.81
CA LYS A 86 -4.93 -7.09 -3.08
C LYS A 86 -3.69 -6.18 -3.12
N LEU A 87 -3.73 -5.09 -2.36
CA LEU A 87 -2.57 -4.31 -1.93
C LEU A 87 -2.12 -4.73 -0.51
N ALA A 88 -2.36 -5.98 -0.06
CA ALA A 88 -1.83 -6.47 1.22
C ALA A 88 -0.29 -6.55 1.25
N ASN A 89 0.40 -6.12 0.19
CA ASN A 89 1.81 -5.73 0.21
C ASN A 89 1.99 -4.24 0.57
N LEU A 90 1.08 -3.69 1.38
CA LEU A 90 1.40 -2.55 2.22
C LEU A 90 2.48 -3.03 3.16
N VAL A 91 3.67 -2.50 2.98
CA VAL A 91 4.72 -2.70 3.94
C VAL A 91 4.25 -2.01 5.23
N TYR A 92 3.85 -2.79 6.23
CA TYR A 92 3.41 -2.30 7.52
C TYR A 92 4.48 -1.43 8.18
N SER A 93 5.75 -1.60 7.78
CA SER A 93 6.86 -0.77 8.23
C SER A 93 6.98 0.61 7.56
N MET A 94 6.14 0.93 6.56
CA MET A 94 6.20 2.18 5.77
C MET A 94 5.83 3.45 6.56
N GLU A 95 4.97 3.35 7.57
CA GLU A 95 4.59 4.48 8.43
C GLU A 95 4.83 4.22 9.92
N ALA A 96 5.29 3.01 10.29
CA ALA A 96 5.48 2.60 11.68
C ALA A 96 6.83 3.03 12.28
N THR A 97 7.72 3.62 11.48
CA THR A 97 9.12 3.86 11.85
C THR A 97 9.48 5.34 11.71
N ASN A 98 10.32 5.84 12.62
CA ASN A 98 10.73 7.25 12.62
C ASN A 98 11.94 7.50 11.68
N THR A 99 11.81 7.06 10.42
CA THR A 99 12.83 7.13 9.37
C THR A 99 12.33 7.89 8.15
N ASP A 100 13.21 8.63 7.48
CA ASP A 100 12.89 9.25 6.19
C ASP A 100 12.61 8.16 5.15
N PHE A 101 11.51 8.29 4.41
CA PHE A 101 11.08 7.29 3.45
C PHE A 101 11.99 7.28 2.21
N TYR A 102 12.68 6.17 1.98
CA TYR A 102 13.38 5.90 0.73
C TYR A 102 12.86 4.62 0.08
N ALA A 103 12.28 4.73 -1.12
CA ALA A 103 11.65 3.61 -1.82
C ALA A 103 12.58 2.39 -2.03
N TYR A 104 13.90 2.59 -2.10
CA TYR A 104 14.84 1.47 -2.25
C TYR A 104 14.94 0.60 -0.99
N GLN A 105 14.76 1.17 0.21
CA GLN A 105 14.86 0.46 1.49
C GLN A 105 13.74 -0.56 1.71
N PHE A 106 12.69 -0.49 0.89
CA PHE A 106 11.56 -1.43 0.90
C PHE A 106 11.77 -2.62 -0.03
N LYS A 107 12.76 -2.58 -0.93
CA LYS A 107 13.07 -3.73 -1.80
C LYS A 107 13.43 -4.99 -1.00
N PRO A 108 14.25 -4.91 0.07
CA PRO A 108 14.50 -6.05 0.95
C PRO A 108 13.23 -6.64 1.57
N VAL A 109 12.29 -5.79 1.97
CA VAL A 109 11.01 -6.24 2.57
C VAL A 109 10.20 -7.04 1.55
N LEU A 110 10.04 -6.51 0.34
CA LEU A 110 9.32 -7.21 -0.73
C LEU A 110 10.01 -8.52 -1.10
N ALA A 111 11.33 -8.50 -1.25
CA ALA A 111 12.13 -9.69 -1.55
C ALA A 111 12.02 -10.76 -0.45
N PHE A 112 11.91 -10.37 0.82
CA PHE A 112 11.68 -11.29 1.92
C PHE A 112 10.28 -11.93 1.85
N LEU A 113 9.24 -11.13 1.60
CA LEU A 113 7.86 -11.63 1.51
C LEU A 113 7.65 -12.61 0.34
N GLU A 114 8.44 -12.48 -0.72
CA GLU A 114 8.42 -13.37 -1.87
C GLU A 114 9.38 -14.58 -1.71
N SER A 115 10.21 -14.60 -0.65
CA SER A 115 11.22 -15.63 -0.42
C SER A 115 10.57 -16.93 0.10
N PRO A 116 10.69 -18.06 -0.61
CA PRO A 116 10.13 -19.34 -0.16
C PRO A 116 10.89 -19.93 1.05
N SER A 117 12.09 -19.42 1.36
CA SER A 117 12.98 -19.93 2.40
C SER A 117 13.05 -19.07 3.65
N ASN A 118 12.21 -18.03 3.78
CA ASN A 118 12.23 -17.06 4.89
C ASN A 118 13.64 -16.50 5.17
N GLY A 119 14.43 -16.34 4.12
CA GLY A 119 15.84 -15.93 4.20
C GLY A 119 16.13 -14.87 3.16
N LEU A 120 16.97 -13.90 3.54
CA LEU A 120 17.36 -12.77 2.71
C LEU A 120 18.82 -12.39 2.96
N LEU A 121 19.56 -12.10 1.88
CA LEU A 121 20.88 -11.50 1.93
C LEU A 121 20.82 -10.09 1.37
N ILE A 122 21.16 -9.09 2.21
CA ILE A 122 21.24 -7.68 1.80
C ILE A 122 22.71 -7.34 1.59
N ALA A 123 23.09 -7.03 0.35
CA ALA A 123 24.48 -6.81 -0.06
C ALA A 123 24.70 -5.45 -0.74
N ASP A 124 23.95 -4.43 -0.29
CA ASP A 124 24.02 -3.07 -0.82
C ASP A 124 25.34 -2.36 -0.46
N GLU A 125 25.61 -1.19 -1.03
CA GLU A 125 26.80 -0.38 -0.71
C GLU A 125 26.85 0.07 0.76
N VAL A 126 28.05 0.31 1.29
CA VAL A 126 28.25 0.80 2.66
C VAL A 126 27.61 2.18 2.82
N GLY A 127 26.77 2.35 3.83
CA GLY A 127 26.13 3.64 4.14
C GLY A 127 24.69 3.80 3.64
N LEU A 128 24.16 2.86 2.85
CA LEU A 128 22.77 2.93 2.33
C LEU A 128 21.67 2.58 3.35
N GLY A 129 22.03 2.30 4.60
CA GLY A 129 21.04 2.06 5.66
C GLY A 129 20.59 0.61 5.78
N LYS A 130 21.47 -0.37 5.53
CA LYS A 130 21.20 -1.81 5.75
C LYS A 130 20.58 -2.14 7.12
N THR A 131 20.97 -1.43 8.17
CA THR A 131 20.40 -1.58 9.51
C THR A 131 18.92 -1.17 9.55
N ILE A 132 18.57 -0.08 8.85
CA ILE A 132 17.19 0.37 8.69
C ILE A 132 16.40 -0.67 7.89
N GLU A 133 16.94 -1.16 6.77
CA GLU A 133 16.29 -2.19 5.95
C GLU A 133 16.01 -3.48 6.75
N ALA A 134 16.96 -3.92 7.57
CA ALA A 134 16.76 -5.06 8.46
C ALA A 134 15.67 -4.79 9.52
N GLY A 135 15.61 -3.58 10.08
CA GLY A 135 14.54 -3.20 11.00
C GLY A 135 13.16 -3.09 10.33
N LEU A 136 13.10 -2.66 9.07
CA LEU A 136 11.88 -2.65 8.26
C LEU A 136 11.38 -4.08 8.01
N VAL A 137 12.29 -5.01 7.71
CA VAL A 137 11.98 -6.44 7.58
C VAL A 137 11.47 -7.00 8.90
N TRP A 138 12.13 -6.72 10.03
CA TRP A 138 11.67 -7.13 11.36
C TRP A 138 10.24 -6.63 11.66
N THR A 139 9.99 -5.35 11.42
CA THR A 139 8.67 -4.73 11.65
C THR A 139 7.59 -5.42 10.83
N GLU A 140 7.92 -5.80 9.59
CA GLU A 140 7.02 -6.54 8.71
C GLU A 140 6.72 -7.95 9.23
N ILE A 141 7.76 -8.70 9.61
CA ILE A 141 7.62 -10.05 10.17
C ILE A 141 6.81 -10.02 11.47
N LYS A 142 7.08 -9.04 12.35
CA LYS A 142 6.33 -8.83 13.59
C LYS A 142 4.84 -8.59 13.32
N ALA A 143 4.51 -7.78 12.31
CA ALA A 143 3.13 -7.48 11.95
C ALA A 143 2.41 -8.67 11.30
N ARG A 144 3.09 -9.43 10.43
CA ARG A 144 2.47 -10.52 9.65
C ARG A 144 2.45 -11.86 10.37
N GLU A 145 3.57 -12.23 10.98
CA GLU A 145 3.78 -13.55 11.58
C GLU A 145 3.60 -13.52 13.10
N ASN A 146 3.27 -12.36 13.67
CA ASN A 146 3.18 -12.15 15.12
C ASN A 146 4.49 -12.55 15.83
N ALA A 147 5.63 -12.31 15.17
CA ALA A 147 6.94 -12.65 15.71
C ALA A 147 7.20 -11.87 17.00
N LYS A 148 7.59 -12.59 18.05
CA LYS A 148 7.74 -12.01 19.39
C LYS A 148 9.18 -11.68 19.73
N SER A 149 10.14 -12.37 19.13
CA SER A 149 11.53 -12.27 19.53
C SER A 149 12.46 -12.03 18.35
N LEU A 150 13.45 -11.17 18.57
CA LEU A 150 14.49 -10.79 17.61
C LEU A 150 15.87 -11.05 18.24
N LEU A 151 16.74 -11.73 17.50
CA LEU A 151 18.15 -11.90 17.85
C LEU A 151 19.01 -11.24 16.76
N ILE A 152 19.88 -10.33 17.17
CA ILE A 152 20.84 -9.66 16.30
C ILE A 152 22.24 -10.08 16.71
N VAL A 153 22.98 -10.66 15.76
CA VAL A 153 24.38 -11.02 15.95
C VAL A 153 25.23 -10.05 15.14
N CYS A 154 26.10 -9.29 15.80
CA CYS A 154 26.96 -8.31 15.14
C CYS A 154 28.33 -8.21 15.81
N PRO A 155 29.35 -7.60 15.18
CA PRO A 155 30.60 -7.25 15.86
C PRO A 155 30.37 -6.42 17.13
N ALA A 156 31.23 -6.58 18.14
CA ALA A 156 31.07 -5.94 19.45
C ALA A 156 30.88 -4.41 19.35
N MET A 157 31.62 -3.77 18.45
CA MET A 157 31.57 -2.31 18.25
C MET A 157 30.23 -1.80 17.71
N LEU A 158 29.41 -2.65 17.09
CA LEU A 158 28.13 -2.28 16.49
C LEU A 158 26.94 -2.55 17.41
N THR A 159 27.13 -3.27 18.52
CA THR A 159 26.04 -3.66 19.44
C THR A 159 25.27 -2.44 19.96
N GLN A 160 25.99 -1.42 20.45
CA GLN A 160 25.37 -0.19 20.94
C GLN A 160 24.62 0.55 19.84
N LYS A 161 25.20 0.64 18.64
CA LYS A 161 24.56 1.30 17.49
C LYS A 161 23.24 0.62 17.11
N TRP A 162 23.19 -0.71 17.13
CA TRP A 162 21.95 -1.45 16.89
C TRP A 162 20.89 -1.16 17.96
N CYS A 163 21.26 -1.14 19.24
CA CYS A 163 20.33 -0.78 20.32
C CYS A 163 19.77 0.64 20.14
N ASP A 164 20.62 1.60 19.79
CA ASP A 164 20.22 3.00 19.61
C ASP A 164 19.28 3.16 18.40
N GLU A 165 19.57 2.50 17.27
CA GLU A 165 18.71 2.52 16.08
C GLU A 165 17.37 1.82 16.34
N LEU A 166 17.36 0.63 16.96
CA LEU A 166 16.14 -0.08 17.35
C LEU A 166 15.24 0.78 18.24
N ARG A 167 15.82 1.43 19.26
CA ARG A 167 15.07 2.27 20.18
C ARG A 167 14.54 3.52 19.51
N SER A 168 15.38 4.24 18.76
CA SER A 168 15.03 5.55 18.20
C SER A 168 14.14 5.47 16.95
N LYS A 169 14.30 4.42 16.14
CA LYS A 169 13.62 4.28 14.84
C LYS A 169 12.42 3.33 14.89
N PHE A 170 12.51 2.27 15.70
CA PHE A 170 11.51 1.20 15.75
C PHE A 170 10.81 1.09 17.11
N GLY A 171 11.24 1.85 18.12
CA GLY A 171 10.65 1.82 19.46
C GLY A 171 10.92 0.52 20.22
N GLU A 172 11.90 -0.27 19.80
CA GLU A 172 12.21 -1.58 20.39
C GLU A 172 13.32 -1.45 21.42
N GLU A 173 13.08 -1.96 22.63
CA GLU A 173 14.11 -2.04 23.67
C GLU A 173 14.90 -3.35 23.55
N ALA A 174 16.17 -3.22 23.17
CA ALA A 174 17.09 -4.33 23.00
C ALA A 174 18.02 -4.51 24.20
N SER A 175 18.21 -5.74 24.64
CA SER A 175 19.20 -6.10 25.67
C SER A 175 20.49 -6.58 25.01
N ILE A 176 21.63 -6.00 25.39
CA ILE A 176 22.95 -6.47 24.96
C ILE A 176 23.33 -7.66 25.86
N LEU A 177 23.62 -8.81 25.26
CA LEU A 177 23.98 -10.04 25.96
C LEU A 177 25.34 -10.54 25.47
N ASN A 178 26.15 -11.05 26.39
CA ASN A 178 27.32 -11.85 26.04
C ASN A 178 26.92 -13.31 25.68
N ALA A 179 27.87 -14.09 25.19
CA ALA A 179 27.61 -15.46 24.74
C ALA A 179 27.01 -16.37 25.84
N SER A 180 27.50 -16.27 27.08
CA SER A 180 26.99 -17.07 28.19
C SER A 180 25.59 -16.64 28.64
N GLU A 181 25.32 -15.34 28.66
CA GLU A 181 23.99 -14.78 28.96
C GLU A 181 22.99 -15.17 27.89
N LEU A 182 23.36 -15.05 26.61
CA LEU A 182 22.52 -15.47 25.49
C LEU A 182 22.17 -16.95 25.57
N LEU A 183 23.15 -17.82 25.83
CA LEU A 183 22.92 -19.26 25.95
C LEU A 183 21.95 -19.56 27.09
N ASN A 184 22.10 -18.88 28.23
CA ASN A 184 21.21 -19.02 29.37
C ASN A 184 19.78 -18.56 29.03
N GLU A 185 19.63 -17.42 28.34
CA GLU A 185 18.33 -16.93 27.89
C GLU A 185 17.65 -17.85 26.88
N LEU A 186 18.41 -18.38 25.91
CA LEU A 186 17.90 -19.33 24.92
C LEU A 186 17.51 -20.66 25.56
N SER A 187 18.21 -21.11 26.60
CA SER A 187 17.87 -22.35 27.32
C SER A 187 16.53 -22.27 28.07
N LYS A 188 16.09 -21.04 28.39
CA LYS A 188 14.81 -20.74 29.04
C LYS A 188 13.75 -20.28 28.02
N PHE A 189 14.02 -20.44 26.73
CA PHE A 189 13.14 -19.93 25.69
C PHE A 189 12.12 -20.98 25.28
N ASP A 190 10.90 -20.84 25.81
CA ASP A 190 9.83 -21.83 25.64
C ASP A 190 8.96 -21.54 24.39
N GLY A 191 9.32 -20.54 23.57
CA GLY A 191 8.55 -20.09 22.41
C GLY A 191 7.24 -19.33 22.73
N VAL A 192 6.74 -19.41 23.97
CA VAL A 192 5.46 -18.82 24.41
C VAL A 192 5.66 -17.55 25.26
N GLY A 193 6.90 -17.15 25.53
CA GLY A 193 7.25 -16.05 26.43
C GLY A 193 6.95 -14.64 25.94
N ARG A 194 7.25 -13.65 26.81
CA ARG A 194 7.21 -12.21 26.49
C ARG A 194 8.11 -11.90 25.29
N SER A 195 7.72 -10.92 24.49
CA SER A 195 8.55 -10.40 23.41
C SER A 195 9.91 -9.95 23.94
N LYS A 196 10.98 -10.37 23.26
CA LYS A 196 12.37 -10.11 23.67
C LYS A 196 13.21 -9.76 22.45
N VAL A 197 13.89 -8.62 22.50
CA VAL A 197 14.87 -8.21 21.50
C VAL A 197 16.27 -8.30 22.12
N MET A 198 17.14 -9.07 21.51
CA MET A 198 18.47 -9.40 22.01
C MET A 198 19.53 -9.04 20.98
N VAL A 199 20.60 -8.39 21.42
CA VAL A 199 21.76 -8.06 20.58
C VAL A 199 22.98 -8.71 21.21
N CYS A 200 23.74 -9.49 20.46
CA CYS A 200 24.94 -10.15 20.95
C CYS A 200 26.15 -9.95 20.04
N SER A 201 27.31 -9.98 20.68
CA SER A 201 28.61 -10.03 20.01
C SER A 201 29.00 -11.48 19.74
N ILE A 202 29.64 -11.73 18.59
CA ILE A 202 30.28 -13.01 18.29
C ILE A 202 31.71 -13.12 18.87
N GLN A 203 32.29 -11.97 19.25
CA GLN A 203 33.60 -11.83 19.89
C GLN A 203 33.48 -11.87 21.40
#